data_AF-A0A1G3QWG6-F1
#
_entry.id   AF-A0A1G3QWG6-F1
#
_cell.length_a   1.000
_cell.length_b   1.000
_cell.length_c   1.000
_cell.angle_alpha   90.00
_cell.angle_beta   90.00
_cell.angle_gamma   90.00
#
_symmetry.space_group_name_H-M   'P 1'
#
loop_
_entity.id
_entity.type
_entity.pdbx_description
1 polymer ?
#
loop_
_entity_poly.entity_id
_entity_poly.type
_entity_poly.pdbx_seq_one_letter_code
_entity_poly.pdbx_strand_id
1 'polypeptide(L)'
;MKISIDSILGSARKINNQKELEEKNLDTKKSDAKTDSVSIGNRLTVRLDAIESEFREIQSSLTRNQIIRDGIEQLRNDLQNNGKNQQNILKSVTFEGKEVLRAFIGDPVTGLNLTAQQEKNSGLINDEINRLKKLQVELDNIMASDLVGASRLKSIESNIDSMFSRLGTANIGDITNIRPDAVMKLIK
;
A
#
# COMPACT_ATOMS: atom_id res chain seq x y z
N MET A 1 71.52 -6.52 -24.55
CA MET A 1 70.76 -6.94 -23.34
C MET A 1 70.39 -8.41 -23.51
N LYS A 2 70.95 -9.30 -22.69
CA LYS A 2 70.62 -10.75 -22.73
C LYS A 2 69.41 -10.98 -21.82
N ILE A 3 68.28 -11.33 -22.41
CA ILE A 3 67.08 -11.75 -21.67
C ILE A 3 67.27 -13.23 -21.36
N SER A 4 67.54 -13.56 -20.09
CA SER A 4 67.70 -14.93 -19.62
C SER A 4 66.34 -15.59 -19.38
N ILE A 5 66.20 -16.84 -19.83
CA ILE A 5 64.97 -17.67 -19.76
C ILE A 5 64.47 -17.84 -18.31
N ASP A 6 65.35 -17.77 -17.31
CA ASP A 6 64.98 -17.84 -15.89
C ASP A 6 64.13 -16.65 -15.39
N SER A 7 64.28 -15.46 -15.99
CA SER A 7 63.46 -14.30 -15.64
C SER A 7 62.00 -14.44 -16.11
N ILE A 8 61.75 -15.29 -17.12
CA ILE A 8 60.41 -15.53 -17.69
C ILE A 8 59.67 -16.60 -16.87
N LEU A 9 60.38 -17.65 -16.42
CA LEU A 9 59.80 -18.73 -15.61
C LEU A 9 59.38 -18.29 -14.20
N GLY A 10 60.16 -17.40 -13.56
CA GLY A 10 59.78 -16.79 -12.27
C GLY A 10 58.56 -15.87 -12.37
N SER A 11 58.38 -15.21 -13.52
CA SER A 11 57.24 -14.33 -13.80
C SER A 11 55.95 -15.12 -14.07
N ALA A 12 56.05 -16.25 -14.78
CA ALA A 12 54.91 -17.11 -15.09
C ALA A 12 54.29 -17.77 -13.84
N ARG A 13 55.11 -18.17 -12.85
CA ARG A 13 54.61 -18.73 -11.57
C ARG A 13 53.86 -17.68 -10.71
N LYS A 14 54.28 -16.40 -10.75
CA LYS A 14 53.56 -15.33 -10.05
C LYS A 14 52.22 -14.99 -10.71
N ILE A 15 52.13 -15.05 -12.03
CA ILE A 15 50.90 -14.78 -12.79
C ILE A 15 49.85 -15.88 -12.54
N ASN A 16 50.25 -17.14 -12.44
CA ASN A 16 49.29 -18.24 -12.23
C ASN A 16 48.63 -18.19 -10.84
N ASN A 17 49.38 -17.81 -9.79
CA ASN A 17 48.83 -17.65 -8.44
C ASN A 17 47.90 -16.43 -8.31
N GLN A 18 48.15 -15.35 -9.05
CA GLN A 18 47.22 -14.20 -9.08
C GLN A 18 45.90 -14.55 -9.78
N LYS A 19 45.96 -15.37 -10.83
CA LYS A 19 44.76 -15.80 -11.56
C LYS A 19 43.88 -16.76 -10.76
N GLU A 20 44.46 -17.71 -10.02
CA GLU A 20 43.71 -18.60 -9.11
C GLU A 20 43.11 -17.87 -7.89
N LEU A 21 43.77 -16.81 -7.40
CA LEU A 21 43.24 -15.96 -6.32
C LEU A 21 42.10 -15.05 -6.80
N GLU A 22 42.12 -14.58 -8.04
CA GLU A 22 41.03 -13.81 -8.64
C GLU A 22 39.82 -14.71 -8.97
N GLU A 23 40.03 -15.93 -9.48
CA GLU A 23 38.96 -16.89 -9.76
C GLU A 23 38.24 -17.35 -8.48
N LYS A 24 38.97 -17.65 -7.39
CA LYS A 24 38.34 -17.96 -6.09
C LYS A 24 37.56 -16.80 -5.48
N ASN A 25 37.98 -15.55 -5.71
CA ASN A 25 37.26 -14.36 -5.24
C ASN A 25 36.02 -14.01 -6.09
N LEU A 26 35.97 -14.45 -7.35
CA LEU A 26 34.80 -14.30 -8.22
C LEU A 26 33.69 -15.28 -7.85
N ASP A 27 34.03 -16.51 -7.45
CA ASP A 27 33.05 -17.52 -7.03
C ASP A 27 32.44 -17.23 -5.65
N THR A 28 33.21 -16.70 -4.68
CA THR A 28 32.65 -16.25 -3.38
C THR A 28 31.72 -15.06 -3.57
N LYS A 29 32.09 -14.04 -4.35
CA LYS A 29 31.22 -12.90 -4.67
C LYS A 29 29.93 -13.31 -5.39
N LYS A 30 29.99 -14.31 -6.28
CA LYS A 30 28.78 -14.87 -6.92
C LYS A 30 27.91 -15.66 -5.95
N SER A 31 28.50 -16.35 -4.97
CA SER A 31 27.74 -17.07 -3.95
C SER A 31 27.09 -16.12 -2.93
N ASP A 32 27.79 -15.07 -2.51
CA ASP A 32 27.26 -14.02 -1.63
C ASP A 32 26.12 -13.26 -2.32
N ALA A 33 26.30 -12.86 -3.59
CA ALA A 33 25.25 -12.20 -4.38
C ALA A 33 24.01 -13.09 -4.59
N LYS A 34 24.17 -14.42 -4.71
CA LYS A 34 23.05 -15.38 -4.77
C LYS A 34 22.38 -15.59 -3.42
N THR A 35 23.11 -15.50 -2.32
CA THR A 35 22.56 -15.65 -0.97
C THR A 35 21.79 -14.39 -0.57
N ASP A 36 22.32 -13.21 -0.93
CA ASP A 36 21.65 -11.92 -0.77
C ASP A 36 20.37 -11.82 -1.61
N SER A 37 20.37 -12.32 -2.86
CA SER A 37 19.15 -12.29 -3.69
C SER A 37 18.03 -13.18 -3.14
N VAL A 38 18.35 -14.34 -2.53
CA VAL A 38 17.38 -15.21 -1.84
C VAL A 38 16.85 -14.54 -0.56
N SER A 39 17.72 -13.88 0.21
CA SER A 39 17.34 -13.11 1.40
C SER A 39 16.42 -11.92 1.06
N ILE A 40 16.74 -11.19 -0.02
CA ILE A 40 15.92 -10.09 -0.54
C ILE A 40 14.57 -10.61 -1.05
N GLY A 41 14.54 -11.70 -1.81
CA GLY A 41 13.31 -12.32 -2.30
C GLY A 41 12.36 -12.75 -1.17
N ASN A 42 12.89 -13.32 -0.09
CA ASN A 42 12.10 -13.68 1.08
C ASN A 42 11.55 -12.46 1.82
N ARG A 43 12.38 -11.43 2.06
CA ARG A 43 11.92 -10.17 2.69
C ARG A 43 10.83 -9.49 1.87
N LEU A 44 10.97 -9.54 0.55
CA LEU A 44 10.03 -8.92 -0.37
C LEU A 44 8.72 -9.67 -0.45
N THR A 45 8.76 -11.01 -0.43
CA THR A 45 7.56 -11.84 -0.31
C THR A 45 6.80 -11.52 0.97
N VAL A 46 7.49 -11.45 2.11
CA VAL A 46 6.88 -11.05 3.40
C VAL A 46 6.28 -9.64 3.32
N ARG A 47 6.95 -8.70 2.64
CA ARG A 47 6.40 -7.34 2.49
C ARG A 47 5.16 -7.32 1.58
N LEU A 48 5.13 -8.12 0.51
CA LEU A 48 3.95 -8.25 -0.35
C LEU A 48 2.77 -8.88 0.39
N ASP A 49 3.02 -9.89 1.22
CA ASP A 49 1.99 -10.48 2.09
C ASP A 49 1.44 -9.43 3.08
N ALA A 50 2.31 -8.59 3.64
CA ALA A 50 1.91 -7.49 4.51
C ALA A 50 1.06 -6.44 3.75
N ILE A 51 1.49 -6.04 2.55
CA ILE A 51 0.73 -5.10 1.69
C ILE A 51 -0.65 -5.68 1.34
N GLU A 52 -0.75 -6.97 1.00
CA GLU A 52 -2.04 -7.63 0.75
C GLU A 52 -2.94 -7.61 1.98
N SER A 53 -2.39 -7.82 3.18
CA SER A 53 -3.14 -7.74 4.44
C SER A 53 -3.62 -6.31 4.74
N GLU A 54 -2.73 -5.33 4.64
CA GLU A 54 -3.05 -3.91 4.84
C GLU A 54 -4.12 -3.46 3.83
N PHE A 55 -4.04 -3.92 2.58
CA PHE A 55 -5.04 -3.64 1.55
C PHE A 55 -6.43 -4.18 1.92
N ARG A 56 -6.53 -5.43 2.39
CA ARG A 56 -7.81 -6.02 2.82
C ARG A 56 -8.41 -5.27 4.02
N GLU A 57 -7.57 -4.84 4.95
CA GLU A 57 -7.98 -4.04 6.10
C GLU A 57 -8.54 -2.68 5.66
N ILE A 58 -7.81 -1.96 4.78
CA ILE A 58 -8.25 -0.68 4.21
C ILE A 58 -9.57 -0.86 3.46
N GLN A 59 -9.73 -1.92 2.67
CA GLN A 59 -10.96 -2.20 1.94
C GLN A 59 -12.15 -2.43 2.88
N SER A 60 -11.95 -3.22 3.94
CA SER A 60 -13.00 -3.47 4.95
C SER A 60 -13.38 -2.17 5.67
N SER A 61 -12.38 -1.39 6.10
CA SER A 61 -12.58 -0.09 6.76
C SER A 61 -13.32 0.91 5.86
N LEU A 62 -12.90 1.07 4.60
CA LEU A 62 -13.55 1.94 3.63
C LEU A 62 -14.99 1.54 3.36
N THR A 63 -15.25 0.24 3.17
CA THR A 63 -16.61 -0.27 2.94
C THR A 63 -17.51 0.03 4.13
N ARG A 64 -17.03 -0.24 5.35
CA ARG A 64 -17.73 0.10 6.58
C ARG A 64 -18.02 1.60 6.67
N ASN A 65 -17.03 2.43 6.40
CA ASN A 65 -17.18 3.89 6.51
C ASN A 65 -18.11 4.46 5.44
N GLN A 66 -18.15 3.89 4.23
CA GLN A 66 -19.13 4.24 3.19
C GLN A 66 -20.55 3.89 3.62
N ILE A 67 -20.78 2.69 4.17
CA ILE A 67 -22.08 2.28 4.71
C ILE A 67 -22.54 3.24 5.82
N ILE A 68 -21.61 3.67 6.70
CA ILE A 68 -21.90 4.66 7.73
C ILE A 68 -22.27 6.01 7.12
N ARG A 69 -21.54 6.48 6.09
CA ARG A 69 -21.82 7.74 5.39
C ARG A 69 -23.23 7.74 4.80
N ASP A 70 -23.58 6.68 4.10
CA ASP A 70 -24.90 6.51 3.47
C ASP A 70 -26.00 6.44 4.54
N GLY A 71 -25.72 5.77 5.67
CA GLY A 71 -26.62 5.76 6.83
C GLY A 71 -26.83 7.12 7.50
N ILE A 72 -25.78 7.93 7.62
CA ILE A 72 -25.87 9.31 8.11
C ILE A 72 -26.73 10.15 7.17
N GLU A 73 -26.57 9.99 5.86
CA GLU A 73 -27.39 10.69 4.87
C GLU A 73 -28.87 10.28 4.97
N GLN A 74 -29.15 8.98 5.13
CA GLN A 74 -30.51 8.48 5.37
C GLN A 74 -31.14 9.08 6.63
N LEU A 75 -30.38 9.17 7.73
CA LEU A 75 -30.86 9.79 8.97
C LEU A 75 -31.11 11.29 8.81
N ARG A 76 -30.26 11.98 8.05
CA ARG A 76 -30.44 13.41 7.77
C ARG A 76 -31.71 13.65 6.97
N ASN A 77 -31.96 12.82 5.96
CA ASN A 77 -33.17 12.88 5.15
C ASN A 77 -34.42 12.52 5.98
N ASP A 78 -34.34 11.55 6.90
CA ASP A 78 -35.46 11.21 7.79
C ASP A 78 -35.76 12.34 8.79
N LEU A 79 -34.73 13.00 9.35
CA LEU A 79 -34.91 14.15 10.24
C LEU A 79 -35.62 15.32 9.55
N GLN A 80 -35.31 15.58 8.27
CA GLN A 80 -36.02 16.57 7.46
C GLN A 80 -37.50 16.18 7.21
N ASN A 81 -37.83 14.89 7.27
CA ASN A 81 -39.16 14.32 7.04
C ASN A 81 -39.91 13.97 8.35
N ASN A 82 -39.62 14.65 9.46
CA ASN A 82 -40.20 14.46 10.80
C ASN A 82 -39.69 13.26 11.61
N GLY A 83 -38.58 12.62 11.21
CA GLY A 83 -37.82 11.70 12.07
C GLY A 83 -38.52 10.39 12.43
N LYS A 84 -39.49 9.93 11.63
CA LYS A 84 -40.33 8.77 11.99
C LYS A 84 -39.61 7.43 11.84
N ASN A 85 -38.57 7.33 11.01
CA ASN A 85 -37.89 6.06 10.72
C ASN A 85 -36.51 5.95 11.36
N GLN A 86 -36.08 6.95 12.14
CA GLN A 86 -34.76 7.02 12.76
C GLN A 86 -34.32 5.72 13.42
N GLN A 87 -35.17 5.10 14.24
CA GLN A 87 -34.83 3.84 14.94
C GLN A 87 -34.67 2.65 13.99
N ASN A 88 -35.43 2.62 12.89
CA ASN A 88 -35.31 1.56 11.89
C ASN A 88 -34.01 1.73 11.11
N ILE A 89 -33.65 2.95 10.71
CA ILE A 89 -32.41 3.26 9.99
C ILE A 89 -31.18 2.88 10.84
N LEU A 90 -31.19 3.22 12.13
CA LEU A 90 -30.10 2.87 13.04
C LEU A 90 -29.87 1.35 13.16
N LYS A 91 -30.94 0.55 13.07
CA LYS A 91 -30.88 -0.92 13.17
C LYS A 91 -30.58 -1.59 11.83
N SER A 92 -31.05 -1.04 10.71
CA SER A 92 -30.90 -1.65 9.39
C SER A 92 -29.49 -1.49 8.83
N VAL A 93 -28.78 -0.42 9.22
CA VAL A 93 -27.43 -0.16 8.73
C VAL A 93 -26.41 -1.03 9.47
N THR A 94 -26.07 -2.14 8.83
CA THR A 94 -25.18 -3.18 9.37
C THR A 94 -23.98 -3.43 8.47
N PHE A 95 -22.88 -3.87 9.09
CA PHE A 95 -21.69 -4.36 8.39
C PHE A 95 -21.18 -5.60 9.13
N GLU A 96 -20.93 -6.69 8.40
CA GLU A 96 -20.54 -7.99 8.99
C GLU A 96 -21.49 -8.45 10.11
N GLY A 97 -22.80 -8.23 9.93
CA GLY A 97 -23.84 -8.61 10.89
C GLY A 97 -23.93 -7.75 12.15
N LYS A 98 -23.17 -6.65 12.25
CA LYS A 98 -23.18 -5.73 13.40
C LYS A 98 -23.78 -4.39 13.03
N GLU A 99 -24.60 -3.82 13.92
CA GLU A 99 -25.11 -2.44 13.79
C GLU A 99 -23.95 -1.45 13.88
N VAL A 100 -23.59 -0.82 12.77
CA VAL A 100 -22.45 0.10 12.72
C VAL A 100 -22.86 1.55 12.86
N LEU A 101 -24.04 1.92 12.37
CA LEU A 101 -24.49 3.31 12.39
C LEU A 101 -24.81 3.79 13.81
N ARG A 102 -25.54 2.97 14.60
CA ARG A 102 -25.83 3.25 16.00
C ARG A 102 -24.55 3.39 16.82
N ALA A 103 -23.60 2.47 16.65
CA ALA A 103 -22.32 2.51 17.34
C ALA A 103 -21.47 3.73 16.96
N PHE A 104 -21.61 4.23 15.73
CA PHE A 104 -20.85 5.37 15.24
C PHE A 104 -21.44 6.71 15.69
N ILE A 105 -22.77 6.87 15.60
CA ILE A 105 -23.46 8.14 15.90
C ILE A 105 -23.68 8.35 17.39
N GLY A 106 -23.99 7.27 18.12
CA GLY A 106 -24.42 7.33 19.51
C GLY A 106 -25.81 7.97 19.70
N ASP A 107 -26.16 8.27 20.95
CA ASP A 107 -27.40 8.94 21.33
C ASP A 107 -27.06 10.29 22.01
N PRO A 108 -27.74 11.41 21.69
CA PRO A 108 -28.91 11.55 20.81
C PRO A 108 -28.56 11.82 19.33
N VAL A 109 -29.43 11.37 18.42
CA VAL A 109 -29.34 11.70 16.98
C VAL A 109 -29.99 13.07 16.74
N THR A 110 -29.15 14.10 16.66
CA THR A 110 -29.54 15.47 16.35
C THR A 110 -28.87 15.93 15.06
N GLY A 111 -29.39 16.97 14.40
CA GLY A 111 -28.78 17.51 13.19
C GLY A 111 -27.31 17.92 13.38
N LEU A 112 -26.99 18.56 14.52
CA LEU A 112 -25.62 18.93 14.86
C LEU A 112 -24.71 17.71 15.04
N ASN A 113 -25.19 16.67 15.73
CA ASN A 113 -24.42 15.42 15.89
C ASN A 113 -24.19 14.75 14.54
N LEU A 114 -25.21 14.68 13.66
CA LEU A 114 -25.04 14.10 12.33
C LEU A 114 -23.99 14.83 11.49
N THR A 115 -23.97 16.17 11.51
CA THR A 115 -22.93 16.94 10.80
C THR A 115 -21.53 16.64 11.34
N ALA A 116 -21.36 16.64 12.67
CA ALA A 116 -20.07 16.34 13.28
C ALA A 116 -19.60 14.90 12.96
N GLN A 117 -20.51 13.92 12.99
CA GLN A 117 -20.20 12.54 12.64
C GLN A 117 -19.92 12.37 11.13
N GLN A 118 -20.58 13.14 10.28
CA GLN A 118 -20.31 13.16 8.84
C GLN A 118 -18.90 13.69 8.53
N GLU A 119 -18.47 14.75 9.21
CA GLU A 119 -17.11 15.28 9.09
C GLU A 119 -16.08 14.27 9.59
N LYS A 120 -16.33 13.66 10.75
CA LYS A 120 -15.47 12.59 11.29
C LYS A 120 -15.36 11.40 10.33
N ASN A 121 -16.48 10.94 9.77
CA ASN A 121 -16.50 9.84 8.81
C ASN A 121 -15.74 10.20 7.52
N SER A 122 -15.90 11.43 7.02
CA SER A 122 -15.13 11.93 5.88
C SER A 122 -13.62 11.94 6.17
N GLY A 123 -13.22 12.33 7.38
CA GLY A 123 -11.84 12.25 7.84
C GLY A 123 -11.28 10.82 7.82
N LEU A 124 -12.03 9.86 8.36
CA LEU A 124 -11.64 8.44 8.35
C LEU A 124 -11.49 7.90 6.92
N ILE A 125 -12.44 8.21 6.02
CA ILE A 125 -12.34 7.81 4.61
C ILE A 125 -11.08 8.40 3.97
N ASN A 126 -10.79 9.68 4.21
CA ASN A 126 -9.61 10.34 3.67
C ASN A 126 -8.30 9.73 4.20
N ASP A 127 -8.25 9.36 5.48
CA ASP A 127 -7.10 8.69 6.08
C ASP A 127 -6.85 7.33 5.43
N GLU A 128 -7.90 6.55 5.18
CA GLU A 128 -7.77 5.27 4.49
C GLU A 128 -7.36 5.43 3.03
N ILE A 129 -7.86 6.45 2.32
CA ILE A 129 -7.41 6.79 0.96
C ILE A 129 -5.91 7.16 0.96
N ASN A 130 -5.46 7.92 1.97
CA ASN A 130 -4.05 8.28 2.08
C ASN A 130 -3.17 7.07 2.38
N ARG A 131 -3.64 6.12 3.18
CA ARG A 131 -2.95 4.83 3.39
C ARG A 131 -2.87 4.02 2.10
N LEU A 132 -3.97 3.94 1.35
CA LEU A 132 -4.01 3.24 0.06
C LEU A 132 -3.01 3.84 -0.94
N LYS A 133 -2.93 5.16 -1.04
CA LYS A 133 -1.94 5.87 -1.89
C LYS A 133 -0.50 5.55 -1.51
N LYS A 134 -0.20 5.45 -0.21
CA LYS A 134 1.15 5.08 0.25
C LYS A 134 1.53 3.66 -0.18
N LEU A 135 0.58 2.71 -0.06
CA LEU A 135 0.79 1.34 -0.50
C LEU A 135 0.97 1.24 -2.02
N GLN A 136 0.23 2.04 -2.79
CA GLN A 136 0.40 2.13 -4.24
C GLN A 136 1.82 2.56 -4.61
N VAL A 137 2.30 3.67 -4.05
CA VAL A 137 3.67 4.17 -4.30
C VAL A 137 4.72 3.13 -3.91
N GLU A 138 4.48 2.40 -2.82
CA GLU A 138 5.39 1.33 -2.40
C GLU A 138 5.43 0.16 -3.39
N LEU A 139 4.27 -0.26 -3.90
CA LEU A 139 4.19 -1.29 -4.94
C LEU A 139 4.87 -0.83 -6.23
N ASP A 140 4.67 0.42 -6.64
CA ASP A 140 5.33 1.00 -7.83
C ASP A 140 6.85 0.96 -7.69
N ASN A 141 7.38 1.27 -6.49
CA ASN A 141 8.81 1.18 -6.21
C ASN A 141 9.33 -0.27 -6.25
N ILE A 142 8.55 -1.22 -5.75
CA ILE A 142 8.90 -2.65 -5.81
C ILE A 142 8.91 -3.13 -7.27
N MET A 143 7.91 -2.73 -8.07
CA MET A 143 7.84 -3.04 -9.51
C MET A 143 9.01 -2.44 -10.28
N ALA A 144 9.35 -1.18 -10.01
CA ALA A 144 10.48 -0.50 -10.64
C ALA A 144 11.84 -1.14 -10.30
N SER A 145 11.93 -1.84 -9.17
CA SER A 145 13.16 -2.49 -8.72
C SER A 145 13.42 -3.85 -9.40
N ASP A 146 12.51 -4.37 -10.25
CA ASP A 146 12.64 -5.63 -11.01
C ASP A 146 13.05 -6.87 -10.18
N LEU A 147 12.72 -6.86 -8.87
CA LEU A 147 13.16 -7.86 -7.90
C LEU A 147 12.19 -9.06 -7.74
N VAL A 148 11.02 -9.06 -8.38
CA VAL A 148 9.94 -10.06 -8.16
C VAL A 148 9.21 -10.44 -9.45
N GLY A 149 8.69 -11.66 -9.49
CA GLY A 149 7.77 -12.13 -10.54
C GLY A 149 6.55 -11.21 -10.72
N ALA A 150 6.43 -10.66 -11.94
CA ALA A 150 5.45 -9.64 -12.32
C ALA A 150 3.96 -10.03 -12.17
N SER A 151 3.64 -11.31 -11.97
CA SER A 151 2.25 -11.77 -11.92
C SER A 151 1.54 -11.43 -10.60
N ARG A 152 2.21 -11.56 -9.46
CA ARG A 152 1.60 -11.28 -8.14
C ARG A 152 1.43 -9.78 -7.92
N LEU A 153 2.44 -8.98 -8.30
CA LEU A 153 2.40 -7.52 -8.25
C LEU A 153 1.22 -6.95 -9.04
N LYS A 154 1.02 -7.39 -10.29
CA LYS A 154 -0.11 -6.98 -11.13
C LYS A 154 -1.48 -7.28 -10.51
N SER A 155 -1.60 -8.36 -9.75
CA SER A 155 -2.87 -8.66 -9.06
C SER A 155 -3.16 -7.67 -7.94
N ILE A 156 -2.14 -7.24 -7.20
CA ILE A 156 -2.30 -6.27 -6.11
C ILE A 156 -2.58 -4.87 -6.70
N GLU A 157 -1.82 -4.48 -7.73
CA GLU A 157 -2.01 -3.23 -8.48
C GLU A 157 -3.44 -3.13 -9.05
N SER A 158 -3.91 -4.18 -9.75
CA SER A 158 -5.27 -4.21 -10.29
C SER A 158 -6.35 -4.07 -9.21
N ASN A 159 -6.13 -4.65 -8.02
CA ASN A 159 -7.06 -4.51 -6.90
C ASN A 159 -7.09 -3.06 -6.38
N ILE A 160 -5.94 -2.39 -6.27
CA ILE A 160 -5.83 -0.98 -5.88
C ILE A 160 -6.52 -0.06 -6.89
N ASP A 161 -6.27 -0.25 -8.17
CA ASP A 161 -6.90 0.54 -9.24
C ASP A 161 -8.42 0.38 -9.25
N SER A 162 -8.91 -0.84 -9.01
CA SER A 162 -10.35 -1.11 -8.92
C SER A 162 -11.00 -0.37 -7.75
N MET A 163 -10.29 -0.18 -6.63
CA MET A 163 -10.78 0.58 -5.48
C MET A 163 -10.83 2.08 -5.78
N PHE A 164 -9.80 2.65 -6.41
CA PHE A 164 -9.82 4.05 -6.83
C PHE A 164 -10.94 4.33 -7.83
N SER A 165 -11.17 3.39 -8.77
CA SER A 165 -12.26 3.50 -9.75
C SER A 165 -13.64 3.52 -9.07
N ARG A 166 -13.84 2.70 -8.02
CA ARG A 166 -15.08 2.69 -7.23
C ARG A 166 -15.25 3.93 -6.34
N LEU A 167 -14.15 4.49 -5.85
CA LEU A 167 -14.16 5.73 -5.07
C LEU A 167 -14.45 6.95 -5.95
N GLY A 168 -14.03 6.92 -7.22
CA GLY A 168 -14.23 8.02 -8.16
C GLY A 168 -15.69 8.31 -8.55
N THR A 169 -16.61 7.39 -8.30
CA THR A 169 -18.05 7.60 -8.55
C THR A 169 -18.81 8.21 -7.36
N ALA A 170 -18.18 8.34 -6.18
CA ALA A 170 -18.79 8.91 -4.99
C ALA A 170 -18.01 10.15 -4.52
N ASN A 171 -18.27 11.28 -5.20
CA ASN A 171 -17.82 12.64 -4.86
C ASN A 171 -16.32 12.97 -5.09
N ILE A 172 -15.90 13.02 -6.36
CA ILE A 172 -14.73 13.82 -6.83
C ILE A 172 -15.11 15.32 -6.97
N GLY A 173 -16.03 15.83 -6.16
CA GLY A 173 -16.31 17.28 -6.08
C GLY A 173 -15.30 18.02 -5.21
N ASP A 174 -14.79 17.35 -4.16
CA ASP A 174 -14.06 18.00 -3.06
C ASP A 174 -12.62 17.48 -2.86
N ILE A 175 -12.13 16.56 -3.71
CA ILE A 175 -10.80 15.91 -3.58
C ILE A 175 -9.79 16.50 -4.58
N THR A 176 -9.81 17.81 -4.79
CA THR A 176 -8.82 18.53 -5.59
C THR A 176 -8.09 19.55 -4.75
N ASN A 177 -7.14 19.06 -3.94
CA ASN A 177 -6.03 19.88 -3.46
C ASN A 177 -4.78 19.03 -3.19
N ILE A 178 -4.39 18.20 -4.16
CA ILE A 178 -3.02 17.68 -4.19
C ILE A 178 -2.16 18.81 -4.76
N ARG A 179 -1.40 19.48 -3.87
CA ARG A 179 -0.36 20.41 -4.26
C ARG A 179 0.74 19.64 -5.01
N PRO A 180 1.07 20.03 -6.26
CA PRO A 180 2.14 19.40 -7.06
C PRO A 180 3.50 19.36 -6.34
N ASP A 181 3.74 20.27 -5.40
CA ASP A 181 4.99 20.39 -4.65
C ASP A 181 5.29 19.20 -3.71
N ALA A 182 4.28 18.40 -3.33
CA ALA A 182 4.49 17.24 -2.47
C ALA A 182 5.14 16.05 -3.21
N VAL A 183 4.98 15.99 -4.53
CA VAL A 183 5.52 14.89 -5.36
C VAL A 183 7.02 15.07 -5.63
N MET A 184 7.53 16.30 -5.67
CA MET A 184 8.95 16.55 -6.00
C MET A 184 9.93 16.30 -4.85
N LYS A 185 9.47 16.18 -3.60
CA LYS A 185 10.38 16.13 -2.42
C LYS A 185 10.89 14.73 -2.05
N LEU A 186 10.42 13.68 -2.73
CA LEU A 186 10.76 12.28 -2.44
C LEU A 186 11.73 11.65 -3.45
N ILE A 187 12.19 12.41 -4.45
CA ILE A 187 13.28 12.00 -5.35
C ILE A 187 14.54 12.77 -4.92
N LYS A 188 15.45 12.09 -4.21
CA LYS A 188 16.84 12.50 -4.04
C LYS A 188 17.75 11.28 -4.04
#